data_AF-A0A368MAD8-F1
#
_entry.id   AF-A0A368MAD8-F1
#
_cell.length_a   1.000
_cell.length_b   1.000
_cell.length_c   1.000
_cell.angle_alpha   90.00
_cell.angle_beta   90.00
_cell.angle_gamma   90.00
#
_symmetry.space_group_name_H-M   'P 1'
#
loop_
_entity.id
_entity.type
_entity.pdbx_description
1 polymer ?
#
loop_
_entity_poly.entity_id
_entity_poly.type
_entity_poly.pdbx_seq_one_letter_code
_entity_poly.pdbx_strand_id
1 'polypeptide(L)'
;MSQFDPLPSLIVSPADTGLIYTALAPRLSYSQAKVGNAPRALAKLNKHGVPWISLLVVFIVSCIMFLPFPSWAKLVGFITSGTVLSFATGPVVVAALRRQLPDQERPFKLPGNDVLPIIGFICANLIVYWTGWETNWKLFLAVAIGYVVMILHHIFAKDKARLPDLKMRSGWWMILWMVGLVVLSLIGHYGGGLDIMGFIWGELITVIFSVVVFYVGISCRLSPAESAEAIEQTQLVDD
;
A
#
# COMPACT_ATOMS: atom_id res chain seq x y z
N MET A 1 9.63 29.71 -32.70
CA MET A 1 9.38 28.86 -31.52
C MET A 1 7.89 28.53 -31.57
N SER A 2 7.54 27.40 -32.19
CA SER A 2 6.15 27.02 -32.42
C SER A 2 5.45 26.81 -31.09
N GLN A 3 4.40 27.57 -30.87
CA GLN A 3 3.44 27.44 -29.80
C GLN A 3 2.83 26.02 -29.89
N PHE A 4 3.37 25.08 -29.11
CA PHE A 4 2.71 23.80 -28.90
C PHE A 4 1.41 24.09 -28.18
N ASP A 5 0.26 23.90 -28.84
CA ASP A 5 -1.04 23.94 -28.18
C ASP A 5 -1.03 22.89 -27.06
N PRO A 6 -1.19 23.29 -25.78
CA PRO A 6 -1.14 22.34 -24.65
C PRO A 6 -2.39 21.45 -24.60
N LEU A 7 -3.45 21.80 -25.33
CA LEU A 7 -4.76 21.13 -25.31
C LEU A 7 -4.71 19.62 -25.57
N PRO A 8 -3.97 19.09 -26.57
CA PRO A 8 -3.88 17.65 -26.77
C PRO A 8 -3.19 16.96 -25.60
N SER A 9 -2.13 17.55 -25.04
CA SER A 9 -1.37 16.93 -23.94
C SER A 9 -2.19 16.82 -22.65
N LEU A 10 -3.06 17.80 -22.38
CA LEU A 10 -3.98 17.83 -21.24
C LEU A 10 -5.07 16.75 -21.32
N ILE A 11 -5.40 16.27 -22.51
CA ILE A 11 -6.41 15.21 -22.72
C ILE A 11 -5.73 13.85 -22.80
N VAL A 12 -4.64 13.76 -23.57
CA VAL A 12 -3.96 12.48 -23.85
C VAL A 12 -3.35 11.90 -22.58
N SER A 13 -2.70 12.71 -21.74
CA SER A 13 -2.02 12.19 -20.53
C SER A 13 -2.98 11.59 -19.49
N PRO A 14 -4.09 12.25 -19.10
CA PRO A 14 -5.07 11.64 -18.20
C PRO A 14 -5.81 10.45 -18.82
N ALA A 15 -6.08 10.50 -20.14
CA ALA A 15 -6.73 9.40 -20.84
C ALA A 15 -5.86 8.13 -20.86
N ASP A 16 -4.57 8.26 -21.18
CA ASP A 16 -3.61 7.17 -21.14
C ASP A 16 -3.48 6.58 -19.74
N THR A 17 -3.29 7.46 -18.74
CA THR A 17 -3.23 7.05 -17.32
C THR A 17 -4.51 6.30 -16.93
N GLY A 18 -5.68 6.82 -17.27
CA GLY A 18 -6.97 6.18 -16.99
C GLY A 18 -7.11 4.79 -17.63
N LEU A 19 -6.65 4.64 -18.88
CA LEU A 19 -6.65 3.36 -19.58
C LEU A 19 -5.76 2.33 -18.88
N ILE A 20 -4.54 2.73 -18.52
CA ILE A 20 -3.58 1.87 -17.81
C ILE A 20 -4.16 1.41 -16.47
N TYR A 21 -4.68 2.32 -15.64
CA TYR A 21 -5.25 1.96 -14.34
C TYR A 21 -6.52 1.11 -14.45
N THR A 22 -7.35 1.33 -15.49
CA THR A 22 -8.53 0.50 -15.78
C THR A 22 -8.14 -0.95 -16.09
N ALA A 23 -6.99 -1.17 -16.72
CA ALA A 23 -6.46 -2.51 -16.99
C ALA A 23 -5.76 -3.14 -15.77
N LEU A 24 -5.00 -2.34 -15.01
CA LEU A 24 -4.17 -2.82 -13.90
C LEU A 24 -4.96 -3.09 -12.61
N ALA A 25 -5.83 -2.18 -12.18
CA ALA A 25 -6.52 -2.29 -10.89
C ALA A 25 -7.37 -3.57 -10.74
N PRO A 26 -8.12 -4.02 -11.77
CA PRO A 26 -8.83 -5.29 -11.70
C PRO A 26 -7.89 -6.50 -11.60
N ARG A 27 -6.68 -6.42 -12.19
CA ARG A 27 -5.68 -7.49 -12.10
C ARG A 27 -5.06 -7.60 -10.72
N LEU A 28 -4.88 -6.49 -10.01
CA LEU A 28 -4.46 -6.51 -8.61
C LEU A 28 -5.52 -7.21 -7.75
N SER A 29 -6.80 -6.88 -7.93
CA SER A 29 -7.91 -7.55 -7.24
C SER A 29 -7.98 -9.04 -7.58
N TYR A 30 -7.82 -9.40 -8.85
CA TYR A 30 -7.73 -10.78 -9.32
C TYR A 30 -6.58 -11.54 -8.63
N SER A 31 -5.39 -10.93 -8.55
CA SER A 31 -4.21 -11.51 -7.91
C SER A 31 -4.45 -11.81 -6.44
N GLN A 32 -5.10 -10.89 -5.71
CA GLN A 32 -5.47 -11.12 -4.31
C GLN A 32 -6.42 -12.31 -4.13
N ALA A 33 -7.36 -12.52 -5.06
CA ALA A 33 -8.25 -13.67 -5.02
C ALA A 33 -7.55 -14.99 -5.40
N LYS A 34 -6.55 -14.94 -6.29
CA LYS A 34 -5.70 -16.08 -6.68
C LYS A 34 -4.92 -16.62 -5.48
N VAL A 35 -4.33 -15.73 -4.66
CA VAL A 35 -3.59 -16.10 -3.43
C VAL A 35 -4.49 -16.26 -2.19
N GLY A 36 -5.82 -16.26 -2.36
CA GLY A 36 -6.78 -16.53 -1.29
C GLY A 36 -7.11 -15.35 -0.35
N ASN A 37 -6.48 -14.19 -0.53
CA ASN A 37 -6.75 -12.96 0.24
C ASN A 37 -8.10 -12.30 -0.06
N ALA A 38 -8.80 -12.72 -1.12
CA ALA A 38 -10.09 -12.16 -1.50
C ALA A 38 -11.06 -13.24 -2.06
N PRO A 39 -12.37 -12.94 -2.19
CA PRO A 39 -13.35 -13.89 -2.68
C PRO A 39 -13.00 -14.44 -4.08
N ARG A 40 -13.13 -15.76 -4.26
CA ARG A 40 -12.82 -16.46 -5.52
C ARG A 40 -13.55 -15.90 -6.75
N ALA A 41 -14.71 -15.26 -6.57
CA ALA A 41 -15.44 -14.61 -7.65
C ALA A 41 -14.59 -13.56 -8.38
N LEU A 42 -13.72 -12.84 -7.66
CA LEU A 42 -12.82 -11.83 -8.24
C LEU A 42 -11.76 -12.46 -9.17
N ALA A 43 -11.44 -13.74 -8.98
CA ALA A 43 -10.54 -14.49 -9.87
C ALA A 43 -11.23 -14.97 -11.17
N LYS A 44 -12.51 -14.67 -11.40
CA LYS A 44 -13.25 -15.16 -12.58
C LYS A 44 -12.90 -14.36 -13.84
N LEU A 45 -12.27 -15.03 -14.81
CA LEU A 45 -11.97 -14.48 -16.12
C LEU A 45 -13.13 -14.68 -17.11
N ASN A 46 -13.30 -13.74 -18.04
CA ASN A 46 -14.16 -13.92 -19.21
C ASN A 46 -13.40 -14.61 -20.37
N LYS A 47 -14.06 -14.80 -21.52
CA LYS A 47 -13.47 -15.43 -22.73
C LYS A 47 -12.23 -14.72 -23.29
N HIS A 48 -11.98 -13.47 -22.92
CA HIS A 48 -10.83 -12.66 -23.35
C HIS A 48 -9.77 -12.51 -22.26
N GLY A 49 -9.86 -13.28 -21.16
CA GLY A 49 -8.90 -13.20 -20.06
C GLY A 49 -9.02 -11.96 -19.17
N VAL A 50 -10.18 -11.28 -19.20
CA VAL A 50 -10.43 -10.10 -18.36
C VAL A 50 -11.17 -10.51 -17.07
N PRO A 51 -10.67 -10.12 -15.87
CA PRO A 51 -11.35 -10.37 -14.59
C PRO A 51 -12.54 -9.42 -14.42
N TRP A 52 -13.66 -9.74 -15.07
CA TRP A 52 -14.78 -8.81 -15.21
C TRP A 52 -15.47 -8.46 -13.89
N ILE A 53 -15.49 -9.39 -12.91
CA ILE A 53 -16.05 -9.12 -11.58
C ILE A 53 -15.16 -8.12 -10.83
N SER A 54 -13.84 -8.32 -10.86
CA SER A 54 -12.89 -7.34 -10.31
C SER A 54 -13.00 -6.00 -11.00
N LEU A 55 -13.21 -5.96 -12.32
CA LEU A 55 -13.40 -4.70 -13.06
C LEU A 55 -14.64 -3.95 -12.57
N LEU A 56 -15.76 -4.65 -12.40
CA LEU A 56 -16.99 -4.05 -11.90
C LEU A 56 -16.83 -3.54 -10.45
N VAL A 57 -16.19 -4.32 -9.59
CA VAL A 57 -15.94 -3.93 -8.19
C VAL A 57 -15.04 -2.69 -8.13
N VAL A 58 -13.93 -2.69 -8.87
CA VAL A 58 -13.02 -1.53 -8.95
C VAL A 58 -13.77 -0.30 -9.47
N PHE A 59 -14.59 -0.44 -10.52
CA PHE A 59 -15.39 0.65 -11.05
C PHE A 59 -16.31 1.27 -9.98
N ILE A 60 -17.10 0.44 -9.27
CA ILE A 60 -18.01 0.90 -8.22
C ILE A 60 -17.24 1.59 -7.09
N VAL A 61 -16.14 0.99 -6.64
CA VAL A 61 -15.30 1.56 -5.58
C VAL A 61 -14.70 2.89 -6.02
N SER A 62 -14.19 2.99 -7.26
CA SER A 62 -13.65 4.23 -7.82
C SER A 62 -14.71 5.33 -7.89
N CYS A 63 -15.94 5.03 -8.31
CA CYS A 63 -17.05 6.00 -8.31
C CYS A 63 -17.34 6.52 -6.89
N ILE A 64 -17.40 5.62 -5.89
CA ILE A 64 -17.64 6.01 -4.49
C ILE A 64 -16.50 6.87 -3.96
N MET A 65 -15.24 6.49 -4.24
CA MET A 65 -14.05 7.21 -3.79
C MET A 65 -13.89 8.60 -4.42
N PHE A 66 -14.63 8.91 -5.49
CA PHE A 66 -14.63 10.24 -6.10
C PHE A 66 -15.49 11.25 -5.32
N LEU A 67 -16.52 10.79 -4.60
CA LEU A 67 -17.50 11.64 -3.91
C LEU A 67 -16.99 12.49 -2.73
N PRO A 68 -16.06 12.02 -1.86
CA PRO A 68 -15.76 12.71 -0.61
C PRO A 68 -14.73 13.85 -0.74
N PHE A 69 -14.26 14.16 -1.97
CA PHE A 69 -13.20 15.15 -2.19
C PHE A 69 -13.73 16.42 -2.86
N PRO A 70 -13.83 17.55 -2.14
CA PRO A 70 -14.39 18.80 -2.66
C PRO A 70 -13.45 19.56 -3.59
N SER A 71 -12.17 19.16 -3.67
CA SER A 71 -11.19 19.81 -4.54
C SER A 71 -10.22 18.82 -5.16
N TRP A 72 -9.75 19.15 -6.37
CA TRP A 72 -8.73 18.38 -7.08
C TRP A 72 -7.46 18.18 -6.25
N ALA A 73 -7.00 19.22 -5.55
CA ALA A 73 -5.80 19.14 -4.71
C ALA A 73 -5.93 18.11 -3.58
N LYS A 74 -7.11 18.00 -2.95
CA LYS A 74 -7.36 17.00 -1.90
C LYS A 74 -7.42 15.58 -2.46
N LEU A 75 -7.98 15.42 -3.66
CA LEU A 75 -7.99 14.13 -4.38
C LEU A 75 -6.57 13.70 -4.76
N VAL A 76 -5.75 14.60 -5.31
CA VAL A 76 -4.34 14.33 -5.64
C VAL A 76 -3.54 13.98 -4.38
N GLY A 77 -3.73 14.72 -3.28
CA GLY A 77 -3.09 14.41 -2.00
C GLY A 77 -3.45 13.01 -1.49
N PHE A 78 -4.73 12.63 -1.59
CA PHE A 78 -5.21 11.31 -1.20
C PHE A 78 -4.57 10.19 -2.04
N ILE A 79 -4.59 10.31 -3.37
CA ILE A 79 -4.03 9.29 -4.28
C ILE A 79 -2.51 9.19 -4.09
N THR A 80 -1.83 10.32 -3.94
CA THR A 80 -0.38 10.35 -3.70
C THR A 80 -0.04 9.65 -2.40
N SER A 81 -0.70 10.02 -1.29
CA SER A 81 -0.50 9.38 0.01
C SER A 81 -0.83 7.89 0.01
N GLY A 82 -1.95 7.49 -0.59
CA GLY A 82 -2.31 6.07 -0.72
C GLY A 82 -1.29 5.27 -1.53
N THR A 83 -0.75 5.86 -2.59
CA THR A 83 0.27 5.23 -3.44
C THR A 83 1.59 5.06 -2.68
N VAL A 84 2.09 6.13 -2.03
CA VAL A 84 3.35 6.03 -1.27
C VAL A 84 3.21 5.10 -0.06
N LEU A 85 2.05 5.09 0.61
CA LEU A 85 1.77 4.18 1.72
C LEU A 85 1.81 2.72 1.25
N SER A 86 1.26 2.44 0.06
CA SER A 86 1.31 1.09 -0.53
C SER A 86 2.76 0.65 -0.79
N PHE A 87 3.60 1.55 -1.29
CA PHE A 87 5.02 1.26 -1.57
C PHE A 87 5.92 1.26 -0.34
N ALA A 88 5.53 1.92 0.75
CA ALA A 88 6.33 2.04 1.98
C ALA A 88 6.59 0.68 2.66
N THR A 89 5.76 -0.34 2.41
CA THR A 89 6.05 -1.70 2.86
C THR A 89 7.28 -2.31 2.17
N GLY A 90 7.56 -1.94 0.92
CA GLY A 90 8.65 -2.46 0.10
C GLY A 90 10.03 -2.30 0.74
N PRO A 91 10.43 -1.11 1.20
CA PRO A 91 11.68 -0.92 1.94
C PRO A 91 11.87 -1.87 3.13
N VAL A 92 10.82 -2.05 3.95
CA VAL A 92 10.87 -2.96 5.12
C VAL A 92 11.04 -4.40 4.65
N VAL A 93 10.29 -4.81 3.61
CA VAL A 93 10.37 -6.15 3.00
C VAL A 93 11.77 -6.43 2.45
N VAL A 94 12.37 -5.50 1.70
CA VAL A 94 13.73 -5.66 1.16
C VAL A 94 14.74 -5.86 2.29
N ALA A 95 14.67 -5.04 3.35
CA ALA A 95 15.56 -5.14 4.50
C ALA A 95 15.36 -6.45 5.30
N ALA A 96 14.12 -6.95 5.38
CA ALA A 96 13.81 -8.24 5.99
C ALA A 96 14.33 -9.41 5.15
N LEU A 97 14.04 -9.42 3.84
CA LEU A 97 14.47 -10.47 2.90
C LEU A 97 16.00 -10.58 2.79
N ARG A 98 16.75 -9.47 2.91
CA ARG A 98 18.23 -9.49 3.03
C ARG A 98 18.72 -10.39 4.17
N ARG A 99 17.96 -10.47 5.27
CA ARG A 99 18.32 -11.22 6.48
C ARG A 99 17.71 -12.61 6.52
N GLN A 100 16.53 -12.78 5.92
CA GLN A 100 15.82 -14.06 5.87
C GLN A 100 16.42 -15.01 4.83
N LEU A 101 16.84 -14.47 3.69
CA LEU A 101 17.32 -15.24 2.54
C LEU A 101 18.61 -14.62 1.97
N PRO A 102 19.71 -14.65 2.73
CA PRO A 102 20.96 -14.00 2.33
C PRO A 102 21.55 -14.60 1.04
N ASP A 103 21.39 -15.91 0.84
CA ASP A 103 21.99 -16.66 -0.27
C ASP A 103 21.10 -16.75 -1.52
N GLN A 104 19.90 -16.17 -1.48
CA GLN A 104 19.00 -16.17 -2.64
C GLN A 104 19.63 -15.40 -3.80
N GLU A 105 19.57 -15.97 -5.00
CA GLU A 105 20.01 -15.29 -6.22
C GLU A 105 19.13 -14.07 -6.49
N ARG A 106 19.76 -12.90 -6.64
CA ARG A 106 19.07 -11.61 -6.82
C ARG A 106 19.54 -11.00 -8.13
N PRO A 107 18.67 -10.91 -9.16
CA PRO A 107 18.99 -10.26 -10.42
C PRO A 107 19.41 -8.79 -10.24
N PHE A 108 18.87 -8.14 -9.20
CA PHE A 108 19.23 -6.80 -8.79
C PHE A 108 19.54 -6.75 -7.29
N LYS A 109 20.67 -6.11 -6.94
CA LYS A 109 21.06 -5.85 -5.55
C LYS A 109 21.06 -4.35 -5.29
N LEU A 110 20.10 -3.88 -4.50
CA LEU A 110 20.02 -2.48 -4.10
C LEU A 110 21.28 -2.08 -3.31
N PRO A 111 22.03 -1.04 -3.75
CA PRO A 111 23.24 -0.58 -3.06
C PRO A 111 22.92 0.10 -1.72
N GLY A 112 23.94 0.38 -0.91
CA GLY A 112 23.77 1.12 0.34
C GLY A 112 23.12 0.35 1.49
N ASN A 113 23.06 -0.98 1.41
CA ASN A 113 22.46 -1.86 2.43
C ASN A 113 21.09 -1.33 2.92
N ASP A 114 20.88 -1.10 4.21
CA ASP A 114 19.61 -0.63 4.78
C ASP A 114 19.43 0.89 4.71
N VAL A 115 20.43 1.65 4.26
CA VAL A 115 20.37 3.11 4.16
C VAL A 115 19.33 3.56 3.12
N LEU A 116 19.32 2.95 1.93
CA LEU A 116 18.32 3.30 0.91
C LEU A 116 16.89 2.88 1.34
N PRO A 117 16.67 1.66 1.86
CA PRO A 117 15.38 1.30 2.42
C PRO A 117 14.88 2.25 3.53
N ILE A 118 15.71 2.57 4.52
CA ILE A 118 15.25 3.41 5.64
C ILE A 118 14.90 4.83 5.16
N ILE A 119 15.69 5.40 4.25
CA ILE A 119 15.39 6.71 3.64
C ILE A 119 14.07 6.64 2.87
N GLY A 120 13.85 5.60 2.06
CA GLY A 120 12.61 5.44 1.32
C GLY A 120 11.38 5.35 2.24
N PHE A 121 11.50 4.63 3.36
CA PHE A 121 10.43 4.52 4.34
C PHE A 121 10.14 5.86 5.06
N ILE A 122 11.19 6.59 5.44
CA ILE A 122 11.07 7.94 6.03
C ILE A 122 10.37 8.88 5.05
N CYS A 123 10.82 8.93 3.79
CA CYS A 123 10.21 9.79 2.77
C CYS A 123 8.72 9.46 2.56
N ALA A 124 8.34 8.19 2.52
CA ALA A 124 6.94 7.82 2.37
C ALA A 124 6.08 8.31 3.55
N ASN A 125 6.57 8.16 4.78
CA ASN A 125 5.86 8.64 5.97
C ASN A 125 5.77 10.16 6.03
N LEU A 126 6.81 10.88 5.60
CA LEU A 126 6.79 12.34 5.50
C LEU A 126 5.77 12.84 4.46
N ILE A 127 5.68 12.19 3.29
CA ILE A 127 4.67 12.55 2.27
C ILE A 127 3.25 12.38 2.81
N VAL A 128 3.01 11.29 3.56
CA VAL A 128 1.72 11.09 4.26
C VAL A 128 1.51 12.20 5.29
N TYR A 129 2.53 12.53 6.10
CA TYR A 129 2.44 13.59 7.11
C TYR A 129 2.08 14.97 6.49
N TRP A 130 2.75 15.36 5.40
CA TRP A 130 2.51 16.63 4.70
C TRP A 130 1.14 16.73 4.04
N THR A 131 0.53 15.60 3.71
CA THR A 131 -0.81 15.55 3.11
C THR A 131 -1.90 16.02 4.08
N GLY A 132 -1.63 15.95 5.38
CA GLY A 132 -2.42 16.55 6.45
C GLY A 132 -3.68 15.78 6.84
N TRP A 133 -4.17 16.09 8.04
CA TRP A 133 -5.23 15.33 8.72
C TRP A 133 -6.50 15.14 7.88
N GLU A 134 -7.04 16.21 7.30
CA GLU A 134 -8.29 16.20 6.54
C GLU A 134 -8.31 15.20 5.37
N THR A 135 -7.15 14.94 4.79
CA THR A 135 -7.00 13.96 3.72
C THR A 135 -6.68 12.58 4.31
N ASN A 136 -5.80 12.55 5.30
CA ASN A 136 -5.29 11.32 5.90
C ASN A 136 -6.35 10.52 6.67
N TRP A 137 -7.28 11.16 7.37
CA TRP A 137 -8.33 10.42 8.08
C TRP A 137 -9.19 9.60 7.10
N LYS A 138 -9.46 10.14 5.90
CA LYS A 138 -10.17 9.44 4.82
C LYS A 138 -9.34 8.26 4.30
N LEU A 139 -8.02 8.45 4.18
CA LEU A 139 -7.09 7.40 3.75
C LEU A 139 -7.04 6.25 4.76
N PHE A 140 -6.83 6.56 6.03
CA PHE A 140 -6.79 5.56 7.09
C PHE A 140 -8.14 4.86 7.26
N LEU A 141 -9.26 5.55 7.05
CA LEU A 141 -10.57 4.92 7.01
C LEU A 141 -10.69 3.94 5.82
N ALA A 142 -10.24 4.30 4.63
CA ALA A 142 -10.25 3.41 3.47
C ALA A 142 -9.37 2.16 3.70
N VAL A 143 -8.18 2.35 4.30
CA VAL A 143 -7.29 1.25 4.70
C VAL A 143 -7.96 0.37 5.77
N ALA A 144 -8.60 0.97 6.78
CA ALA A 144 -9.33 0.24 7.82
C ALA A 144 -10.48 -0.59 7.25
N ILE A 145 -11.25 -0.04 6.29
CA ILE A 145 -12.28 -0.78 5.55
C ILE A 145 -11.65 -1.97 4.82
N GLY A 146 -10.48 -1.78 4.18
CA GLY A 146 -9.72 -2.87 3.55
C GLY A 146 -9.38 -4.01 4.52
N TYR A 147 -8.86 -3.68 5.71
CA TYR A 147 -8.59 -4.67 6.75
C TYR A 147 -9.87 -5.36 7.25
N VAL A 148 -10.97 -4.62 7.42
CA VAL A 148 -12.27 -5.20 7.82
C VAL A 148 -12.76 -6.18 6.75
N VAL A 149 -12.71 -5.82 5.46
CA VAL A 149 -13.08 -6.71 4.36
C VAL A 149 -12.22 -7.97 4.35
N MET A 150 -10.91 -7.84 4.57
CA MET A 150 -10.00 -8.99 4.67
C MET A 150 -10.35 -9.91 5.85
N ILE A 151 -10.62 -9.35 7.03
CA ILE A 151 -11.01 -10.11 8.23
C ILE A 151 -12.35 -10.81 8.02
N LEU A 152 -13.35 -10.11 7.48
CA LEU A 152 -14.65 -10.70 7.16
C LEU A 152 -14.51 -11.84 6.15
N HIS A 153 -13.69 -11.66 5.11
CA HIS A 153 -13.38 -12.73 4.16
C HIS A 153 -12.73 -13.92 4.87
N HIS A 154 -11.77 -13.69 5.76
CA HIS A 154 -11.13 -14.77 6.53
C HIS A 154 -12.11 -15.52 7.45
N ILE A 155 -13.10 -14.83 8.04
CA ILE A 155 -14.13 -15.43 8.90
C ILE A 155 -15.16 -16.23 8.08
N PHE A 156 -15.62 -15.68 6.96
CA PHE A 156 -16.72 -16.25 6.16
C PHE A 156 -16.26 -17.16 5.02
N ALA A 157 -14.96 -17.23 4.74
CA ALA A 157 -14.43 -18.12 3.73
C ALA A 157 -14.73 -19.59 4.08
N LYS A 158 -15.50 -20.24 3.21
CA LYS A 158 -15.87 -21.65 3.34
C LYS A 158 -14.67 -22.59 3.16
N ASP A 159 -13.67 -22.15 2.42
CA ASP A 159 -12.46 -22.93 2.13
C ASP A 159 -11.26 -22.32 2.84
N LYS A 160 -11.01 -22.81 4.07
CA LYS A 160 -9.92 -22.34 4.91
C LYS A 160 -8.54 -22.80 4.44
N ALA A 161 -8.46 -23.86 3.63
CA ALA A 161 -7.17 -24.37 3.14
C ALA A 161 -6.48 -23.41 2.16
N ARG A 162 -7.24 -22.46 1.58
CA ARG A 162 -6.72 -21.42 0.69
C ARG A 162 -6.39 -20.10 1.38
N LEU A 163 -6.74 -19.94 2.66
CA LEU A 163 -6.49 -18.69 3.36
C LEU A 163 -5.00 -18.61 3.70
N PRO A 164 -4.33 -17.49 3.38
CA PRO A 164 -2.98 -17.26 3.85
C PRO A 164 -2.93 -17.26 5.37
N ASP A 165 -1.86 -17.83 5.90
CA ASP A 165 -1.70 -18.01 7.34
C ASP A 165 -1.39 -16.66 8.00
N LEU A 166 -2.30 -16.19 8.87
CA LEU A 166 -2.20 -14.87 9.49
C LEU A 166 -1.21 -14.90 10.67
N LYS A 167 0.08 -14.75 10.36
CA LYS A 167 1.15 -14.65 11.37
C LYS A 167 1.15 -13.29 12.07
N MET A 168 0.21 -13.10 12.99
CA MET A 168 0.01 -11.84 13.74
C MET A 168 1.28 -11.37 14.47
N ARG A 169 2.11 -12.30 14.95
CA ARG A 169 3.40 -12.00 15.59
C ARG A 169 4.39 -11.30 14.66
N SER A 170 4.30 -11.54 13.35
CA SER A 170 5.13 -10.87 12.35
C SER A 170 4.46 -9.65 11.73
N GLY A 171 3.12 -9.52 11.85
CA GLY A 171 2.34 -8.45 11.25
C GLY A 171 2.01 -7.26 12.16
N TRP A 172 2.16 -7.38 13.49
CA TRP A 172 1.69 -6.33 14.43
C TRP A 172 2.35 -4.96 14.22
N TRP A 173 3.57 -4.91 13.69
CA TRP A 173 4.26 -3.64 13.39
C TRP A 173 3.49 -2.77 12.39
N MET A 174 2.67 -3.38 11.51
CA MET A 174 1.80 -2.62 10.60
C MET A 174 0.72 -1.87 11.37
N ILE A 175 0.19 -2.46 12.45
CA ILE A 175 -0.79 -1.79 13.32
C ILE A 175 -0.12 -0.63 14.04
N LEU A 176 1.08 -0.85 14.61
CA LEU A 176 1.89 0.22 15.21
C LEU A 176 2.12 1.36 14.22
N TRP A 177 2.49 1.01 12.98
CA TRP A 177 2.76 1.97 11.92
C TRP A 177 1.51 2.78 11.53
N MET A 178 0.39 2.10 11.28
CA MET A 178 -0.88 2.77 10.92
C MET A 178 -1.39 3.66 12.05
N VAL A 179 -1.45 3.15 13.28
CA VAL A 179 -1.93 3.92 14.43
C VAL A 179 -1.01 5.11 14.71
N GLY A 180 0.31 4.90 14.63
CA GLY A 180 1.24 6.01 14.83
C GLY A 180 1.13 7.08 13.74
N LEU A 181 0.94 6.71 12.46
CA LEU A 181 0.69 7.70 11.41
C LEU A 181 -0.65 8.45 11.59
N VAL A 182 -1.70 7.77 12.05
CA VAL A 182 -2.99 8.42 12.42
C VAL A 182 -2.75 9.45 13.51
N VAL A 183 -2.06 9.06 14.59
CA VAL A 183 -1.76 9.95 15.72
C VAL A 183 -0.92 11.13 15.23
N LEU A 184 0.22 10.88 14.57
CA LEU A 184 1.10 11.93 14.07
C LEU A 184 0.36 12.90 13.15
N SER A 185 -0.47 12.39 12.25
CA SER A 185 -1.27 13.24 11.39
C SER A 185 -2.31 14.06 12.15
N LEU A 186 -2.90 13.53 13.22
CA LEU A 186 -3.87 14.22 14.06
C LEU A 186 -3.22 15.33 14.89
N ILE A 187 -2.06 15.07 15.52
CA ILE A 187 -1.36 16.06 16.35
C ILE A 187 -0.46 17.01 15.54
N GLY A 188 -0.32 16.76 14.23
CA GLY A 188 0.51 17.54 13.33
C GLY A 188 -0.08 18.90 12.95
N HIS A 189 0.77 19.74 12.35
CA HIS A 189 0.42 21.09 11.89
C HIS A 189 -0.37 21.08 10.56
N TYR A 190 -0.22 20.03 9.74
CA TYR A 190 -0.76 20.04 8.38
C TYR A 190 -2.24 19.69 8.29
N GLY A 191 -2.97 20.50 7.50
CA GLY A 191 -4.25 20.13 6.91
C GLY A 191 -5.34 19.78 7.93
N GLY A 192 -5.50 20.57 8.99
CA GLY A 192 -6.58 20.42 9.98
C GLY A 192 -6.26 19.54 11.19
N GLY A 193 -4.98 19.25 11.43
CA GLY A 193 -4.53 18.65 12.70
C GLY A 193 -4.60 19.64 13.87
N LEU A 194 -4.32 19.14 15.08
CA LEU A 194 -4.39 19.89 16.34
C LEU A 194 -3.27 20.93 16.52
N ASP A 195 -2.29 20.95 15.63
CA ASP A 195 -1.17 21.90 15.62
C ASP A 195 -0.38 21.97 16.95
N ILE A 196 -0.11 20.80 17.55
CA ILE A 196 0.56 20.72 18.86
C ILE A 196 2.09 20.71 18.70
N MET A 197 2.60 20.10 17.63
CA MET A 197 4.05 19.89 17.45
C MET A 197 4.75 21.06 16.74
N GLY A 198 4.03 21.96 16.08
CA GLY A 198 4.63 22.94 15.18
C GLY A 198 5.44 22.27 14.04
N PHE A 199 6.08 23.09 13.20
CA PHE A 199 6.74 22.60 11.99
C PHE A 199 7.93 21.67 12.30
N ILE A 200 8.94 22.16 13.02
CA ILE A 200 10.22 21.45 13.20
C ILE A 200 10.03 20.12 13.96
N TRP A 201 9.27 20.13 15.07
CA TRP A 201 9.09 18.91 15.86
C TRP A 201 8.20 17.90 15.16
N GLY A 202 7.22 18.34 14.38
CA GLY A 202 6.37 17.47 13.58
C GLY A 202 7.18 16.62 12.60
N GLU A 203 8.11 17.25 11.87
CA GLU A 203 9.01 16.56 10.94
C GLU A 203 9.96 15.61 11.68
N LEU A 204 10.63 16.09 12.74
CA LEU A 204 11.60 15.28 13.50
C LEU A 204 10.96 14.07 14.15
N ILE A 205 9.80 14.22 14.78
CA ILE A 205 9.07 13.12 15.41
C ILE A 205 8.63 12.10 14.35
N THR A 206 8.19 12.55 13.17
CA THR A 206 7.82 11.66 12.06
C THR A 206 9.03 10.86 11.56
N VAL A 207 10.21 11.48 11.45
CA VAL A 207 11.45 10.80 11.11
C VAL A 207 11.83 9.76 12.17
N ILE A 208 11.83 10.14 13.45
CA ILE A 208 12.17 9.23 14.56
C ILE A 208 11.19 8.05 14.59
N PHE A 209 9.90 8.32 14.49
CA PHE A 209 8.86 7.28 14.43
C PHE A 209 9.08 6.33 13.25
N SER A 210 9.40 6.86 12.07
CA SER A 210 9.69 6.06 10.88
C SER A 210 10.86 5.12 11.09
N VAL A 211 11.95 5.62 11.70
CA VAL A 211 13.13 4.81 12.03
C VAL A 211 12.79 3.71 13.02
N VAL A 212 12.05 4.03 14.08
CA VAL A 212 11.61 3.06 15.10
C VAL A 212 10.76 1.97 14.45
N VAL A 213 9.74 2.34 13.69
CA VAL A 213 8.84 1.39 13.01
C VAL A 213 9.59 0.52 12.01
N PHE A 214 10.55 1.10 11.27
CA PHE A 214 11.37 0.34 10.31
C PHE A 214 12.14 -0.78 11.00
N TYR A 215 12.83 -0.48 12.11
CA TYR A 215 13.56 -1.49 12.87
C TYR A 215 12.65 -2.47 13.59
N VAL A 216 11.50 -2.01 14.11
CA VAL A 216 10.48 -2.90 14.67
C VAL A 216 9.99 -3.89 13.60
N GLY A 217 9.66 -3.42 12.39
CA GLY A 217 9.26 -4.29 11.28
C GLY A 217 10.32 -5.34 10.93
N ILE A 218 11.59 -4.96 10.88
CA ILE A 218 12.70 -5.90 10.63
C ILE A 218 12.87 -6.91 11.78
N SER A 219 12.66 -6.48 13.03
CA SER A 219 12.74 -7.38 14.19
C SER A 219 11.60 -8.40 14.22
N CYS A 220 10.46 -8.07 13.61
CA CYS A 220 9.28 -8.95 13.54
C CYS A 220 9.28 -9.88 12.32
N ARG A 221 10.36 -9.89 11.52
CA ARG A 221 10.48 -10.74 10.33
C ARG A 221 10.29 -12.23 10.67
N LEU A 222 9.79 -12.99 9.70
CA LEU A 222 9.72 -14.45 9.77
C LEU A 222 11.12 -15.06 9.90
N SER A 223 11.20 -16.27 10.43
CA SER A 223 12.46 -17.02 10.43
C SER A 223 12.88 -17.39 9.00
N PRO A 224 14.19 -17.63 8.74
CA PRO A 224 14.68 -18.07 7.43
C PRO A 224 13.95 -19.31 6.90
N ALA A 225 13.69 -20.29 7.76
CA ALA A 225 12.99 -21.53 7.39
C ALA A 225 11.54 -21.26 6.93
N GLU A 226 10.77 -20.48 7.70
CA GLU A 226 9.40 -20.12 7.33
C GLU A 226 9.35 -19.24 6.06
N SER A 227 10.39 -18.43 5.83
CA SER A 227 10.48 -17.59 4.64
C SER A 227 10.75 -18.42 3.38
N ALA A 228 11.59 -19.45 3.50
CA ALA A 228 11.87 -20.38 2.41
C ALA A 228 10.62 -21.22 2.05
N GLU A 229 9.92 -21.74 3.05
CA GLU A 229 8.67 -22.48 2.87
C GLU A 229 7.59 -21.62 2.17
N ALA A 230 7.44 -20.36 2.57
CA ALA A 230 6.49 -19.44 1.94
C ALA A 230 6.80 -19.16 0.45
N ILE A 231 8.08 -19.14 0.08
CA ILE A 231 8.49 -18.97 -1.33
C ILE A 231 8.13 -20.22 -2.14
N GLU A 232 8.43 -21.40 -1.61
CA GLU A 232 8.11 -22.67 -2.27
C GLU A 232 6.60 -22.81 -2.49
N GLN A 233 5.78 -22.48 -1.48
CA GLN A 233 4.32 -22.46 -1.60
C GLN A 233 3.83 -21.46 -2.66
N THR A 234 4.51 -20.33 -2.83
CA THR A 234 4.11 -19.32 -3.83
C THR A 234 4.42 -19.79 -5.25
N GLN A 235 5.57 -20.45 -5.47
CA GLN A 235 5.93 -21.00 -6.78
C GLN A 235 4.94 -22.08 -7.26
N LEU A 236 4.45 -22.92 -6.35
CA LEU A 236 3.48 -23.97 -6.65
C LEU A 236 2.08 -23.45 -7.07
N VAL A 237 1.77 -22.17 -6.85
CA VAL A 237 0.48 -21.55 -7.24
C VAL A 237 0.52 -20.98 -8.66
N ASP A 238 1.72 -20.72 -9.17
CA ASP A 238 1.94 -20.15 -10.51
C ASP A 238 2.07 -21.22 -11.61
N ASP A 239 2.32 -22.48 -11.24
CA ASP A 239 2.29 -23.68 -12.10
C ASP A 239 0.86 -24.25 -12.28
#